data_AF-A0A9D6TCF0-F1
#
_entry.id   AF-A0A9D6TCF0-F1
#
_cell.length_a   1.000
_cell.length_b   1.000
_cell.length_c   1.000
_cell.angle_alpha   90.00
_cell.angle_beta   90.00
_cell.angle_gamma   90.00
#
_symmetry.space_group_name_H-M   'P 1'
#
loop_
_entity.id
_entity.type
_entity.pdbx_description
1 polymer ?
#
loop_
_entity_poly.entity_id
_entity_poly.type
_entity_poly.pdbx_seq_one_letter_code
_entity_poly.pdbx_strand_id
1 'polypeptide(L)'
;MTSGYGPRMRRVLSAFLVVALAGCLWRSYGDILTVHVTVLIQMVDKLSALAEAGRTPAAADMAEFNYPAQRGRTFLRQFERDAGRESYRAFAALLDRYQALLRQVDAARVSEADWRALRPALAQEQRALAEQAAAIGRHREQERRQQ
;
A
#
# COMPACT_ATOMS: atom_id res chain seq x y z
N MET A 1 40.92 13.25 -31.68
CA MET A 1 40.91 13.85 -30.33
C MET A 1 39.99 13.05 -29.43
N THR A 2 40.50 11.97 -28.83
CA THR A 2 39.78 11.17 -27.84
C THR A 2 40.26 11.59 -26.46
N SER A 3 39.46 12.40 -25.76
CA SER A 3 39.76 12.87 -24.42
C SER A 3 39.72 11.68 -23.44
N GLY A 4 40.91 11.17 -23.11
CA GLY A 4 41.11 10.11 -22.14
C GLY A 4 40.97 10.66 -20.73
N TYR A 5 39.81 10.48 -20.11
CA TYR A 5 39.64 10.71 -18.69
C TYR A 5 40.59 9.79 -17.88
N GLY A 6 41.52 10.39 -17.14
CA GLY A 6 42.46 9.65 -16.29
C GLY A 6 41.75 8.76 -15.25
N PRO A 7 42.43 7.73 -14.70
CA PRO A 7 41.81 6.72 -13.83
C PRO A 7 41.17 7.31 -12.56
N ARG A 8 41.66 8.46 -12.08
CA ARG A 8 41.05 9.21 -10.97
C ARG A 8 39.72 9.87 -11.36
N MET A 9 39.62 10.43 -12.58
CA MET A 9 38.40 11.06 -13.07
C MET A 9 37.29 10.04 -13.36
N ARG A 10 37.66 8.85 -13.87
CA ARG A 10 36.72 7.71 -14.00
C ARG A 10 36.15 7.26 -12.65
N ARG A 11 36.97 7.19 -11.59
CA ARG A 11 36.51 6.81 -10.24
C ARG A 11 35.56 7.84 -9.63
N VAL A 12 35.83 9.13 -9.82
CA VAL A 12 34.94 10.21 -9.34
C VAL A 12 33.60 10.19 -10.09
N LEU A 13 33.61 10.01 -11.41
CA LEU A 13 32.39 9.87 -12.22
C LEU A 13 31.57 8.63 -11.83
N SER A 14 32.22 7.49 -11.59
CA SER A 14 31.54 6.29 -11.10
C SER A 14 30.92 6.48 -9.71
N ALA A 15 31.62 7.15 -8.78
CA ALA A 15 31.09 7.44 -7.45
C ALA A 15 29.88 8.39 -7.52
N PHE A 16 29.94 9.43 -8.36
CA PHE A 16 28.82 10.35 -8.59
C PHE A 16 27.60 9.63 -9.19
N LEU A 17 27.81 8.71 -10.13
CA LEU A 17 26.72 7.91 -10.72
C LEU A 17 26.05 7.00 -9.69
N VAL A 18 26.82 6.36 -8.81
CA VAL A 18 26.27 5.51 -7.74
C VAL A 18 25.49 6.35 -6.72
N VAL A 19 26.00 7.53 -6.33
CA VAL A 19 25.30 8.44 -5.41
C VAL A 19 24.04 9.03 -6.05
N ALA A 20 24.08 9.38 -7.33
CA ALA A 20 22.92 9.88 -8.07
C ALA A 20 21.84 8.81 -8.26
N LEU A 21 22.24 7.57 -8.58
CA LEU A 21 21.31 6.44 -8.68
C LEU A 21 20.75 6.04 -7.32
N ALA A 22 21.56 6.05 -6.26
CA ALA A 22 21.10 5.85 -4.89
C ALA A 22 20.13 6.95 -4.45
N GLY A 23 20.37 8.21 -4.81
CA GLY A 23 19.47 9.33 -4.57
C GLY A 23 18.15 9.24 -5.36
N CYS A 24 18.18 8.75 -6.60
CA CYS A 24 16.98 8.51 -7.41
C CYS A 24 16.15 7.34 -6.87
N LEU A 25 16.79 6.27 -6.39
CA LEU A 25 16.12 5.16 -5.70
C LEU A 25 15.55 5.60 -4.35
N TRP A 26 16.25 6.44 -3.58
CA TRP A 26 15.74 6.97 -2.30
C TRP A 26 14.55 7.92 -2.49
N ARG A 27 14.54 8.69 -3.59
CA ARG A 27 13.42 9.53 -4.00
C ARG A 27 12.24 8.71 -4.57
N SER A 28 12.52 7.53 -5.12
CA SER A 28 11.52 6.55 -5.59
C SER A 28 10.93 5.69 -4.46
N TYR A 29 11.67 5.42 -3.38
CA TYR A 29 11.16 4.97 -2.07
C TYR A 29 10.37 6.07 -1.33
N GLY A 30 10.00 7.14 -2.03
CA GLY A 30 9.71 8.47 -1.52
C GLY A 30 8.44 8.63 -0.66
N ASP A 31 7.75 7.54 -0.32
CA ASP A 31 6.95 7.50 0.91
C ASP A 31 6.49 6.07 1.23
N ILE A 32 7.04 5.50 2.29
CA ILE A 32 6.71 4.15 2.76
C ILE A 32 5.20 4.01 3.02
N LEU A 33 4.54 5.08 3.48
CA LEU A 33 3.09 5.11 3.66
C LEU A 33 2.32 4.97 2.34
N THR A 34 2.78 5.59 1.23
CA THR A 34 2.14 5.36 -0.09
C THR A 34 2.15 3.88 -0.43
N VAL A 35 3.30 3.22 -0.23
CA VAL A 35 3.47 1.81 -0.57
C VAL A 35 2.49 0.94 0.21
N HIS A 36 2.32 1.20 1.51
CA HIS A 36 1.33 0.47 2.30
C HIS A 36 -0.12 0.70 1.85
N VAL A 37 -0.49 1.92 1.48
CA VAL A 37 -1.82 2.23 0.96
C VAL A 37 -2.05 1.52 -0.38
N THR A 38 -1.13 1.66 -1.33
CA THR A 38 -1.19 0.99 -2.65
C THR A 38 -1.28 -0.54 -2.48
N VAL A 39 -0.41 -1.08 -1.63
CA VAL A 39 -0.53 -2.34 -0.88
C VAL A 39 -1.96 -2.90 -0.79
N LEU A 40 -2.69 -2.26 0.11
CA LEU A 40 -4.02 -2.65 0.53
C LEU A 40 -5.02 -2.52 -0.61
N ILE A 41 -4.96 -1.45 -1.40
CA ILE A 41 -5.89 -1.25 -2.51
C ILE A 41 -5.74 -2.36 -3.56
N GLN A 42 -4.53 -2.75 -3.92
CA GLN A 42 -4.30 -3.86 -4.84
C GLN A 42 -4.88 -5.19 -4.32
N MET A 43 -4.87 -5.42 -3.01
CA MET A 43 -5.50 -6.60 -2.41
C MET A 43 -7.03 -6.55 -2.48
N VAL A 44 -7.62 -5.38 -2.30
CA VAL A 44 -9.08 -5.18 -2.44
C VAL A 44 -9.50 -5.34 -3.90
N ASP A 45 -8.71 -4.83 -4.84
CA ASP A 45 -8.93 -5.02 -6.28
C ASP A 45 -8.87 -6.51 -6.65
N LYS A 46 -7.86 -7.23 -6.14
CA LYS A 46 -7.73 -8.68 -6.33
C LYS A 46 -8.95 -9.42 -5.77
N LEU A 47 -9.42 -9.07 -4.58
CA LEU A 47 -10.60 -9.68 -3.97
C LEU A 47 -11.87 -9.41 -4.80
N SER A 48 -12.03 -8.18 -5.30
CA SER A 48 -13.15 -7.78 -6.14
C SER A 48 -13.14 -8.53 -7.47
N ALA A 49 -11.96 -8.68 -8.09
CA ALA A 49 -11.81 -9.45 -9.33
C ALA A 49 -12.15 -10.94 -9.14
N LEU A 50 -11.79 -11.54 -7.99
CA LEU A 50 -12.21 -12.91 -7.66
C LEU A 50 -13.74 -13.01 -7.55
N ALA A 51 -14.36 -12.06 -6.86
CA ALA A 51 -15.81 -12.00 -6.70
C ALA A 51 -16.54 -11.80 -8.03
N GLU A 52 -16.04 -10.96 -8.93
CA GLU A 52 -16.59 -10.76 -10.28
C GLU A 52 -16.48 -12.05 -11.11
N ALA A 53 -15.36 -12.75 -11.02
CA ALA A 53 -15.14 -14.05 -11.65
C ALA A 53 -15.95 -15.20 -11.03
N GLY A 54 -16.79 -14.92 -10.02
CA GLY A 54 -17.58 -15.94 -9.32
C GLY A 54 -16.75 -16.90 -8.48
N ARG A 55 -15.49 -16.55 -8.19
CA ARG A 55 -14.57 -17.35 -7.39
C ARG A 55 -14.61 -16.92 -5.93
N THR A 56 -14.40 -17.88 -5.05
CA THR A 56 -14.27 -17.65 -3.61
C THR A 56 -12.79 -17.79 -3.22
N PRO A 57 -12.22 -16.90 -2.40
CA PRO A 57 -10.86 -17.06 -1.89
C PRO A 57 -10.68 -18.38 -1.14
N ALA A 58 -9.58 -19.10 -1.38
CA ALA A 58 -9.26 -20.28 -0.60
C ALA A 58 -8.76 -19.88 0.80
N ALA A 59 -8.84 -20.81 1.76
CA ALA A 59 -8.31 -20.58 3.11
C ALA A 59 -6.80 -20.22 3.09
N ALA A 60 -6.03 -20.86 2.20
CA ALA A 60 -4.62 -20.59 2.02
C ALA A 60 -4.35 -19.17 1.49
N ASP A 61 -5.24 -18.63 0.66
CA ASP A 61 -5.11 -17.29 0.07
C ASP A 61 -5.34 -16.19 1.13
N MET A 62 -6.10 -16.49 2.19
CA MET A 62 -6.39 -15.50 3.26
C MET A 62 -5.14 -14.98 3.96
N ALA A 63 -4.07 -15.78 4.03
CA ALA A 63 -2.79 -15.33 4.57
C ALA A 63 -2.19 -14.18 3.72
N GLU A 64 -2.30 -14.27 2.40
CA GLU A 64 -1.84 -13.25 1.46
C GLU A 64 -2.59 -11.93 1.68
N PHE A 65 -3.92 -11.99 1.80
CA PHE A 65 -4.73 -10.80 2.05
C PHE A 65 -4.46 -10.16 3.42
N ASN A 66 -4.20 -10.97 4.46
CA ASN A 66 -3.95 -10.45 5.80
C ASN A 66 -2.56 -9.82 5.97
N TYR A 67 -1.55 -10.30 5.24
CA TYR A 67 -0.16 -9.89 5.42
C TYR A 67 0.08 -8.37 5.26
N PRO A 68 -0.43 -7.68 4.21
CA PRO A 68 -0.28 -6.23 4.09
C PRO A 68 -0.86 -5.44 5.26
N ALA A 69 -1.98 -5.88 5.84
CA ALA A 69 -2.56 -5.25 7.03
C ALA A 69 -1.64 -5.39 8.25
N GLN A 70 -1.09 -6.57 8.48
CA GLN A 70 -0.12 -6.82 9.55
C GLN A 70 1.13 -5.94 9.39
N ARG A 71 1.63 -5.81 8.15
CA ARG A 71 2.77 -4.93 7.83
C ARG A 71 2.42 -3.45 8.04
N GLY A 72 1.24 -3.01 7.63
CA GLY A 72 0.76 -1.64 7.86
C GLY A 72 0.63 -1.28 9.34
N ARG A 73 0.17 -2.22 10.18
CA ARG A 73 0.14 -2.03 11.64
C ARG A 73 1.53 -1.95 12.25
N THR A 74 2.46 -2.78 11.76
CA THR A 74 3.87 -2.71 12.18
C THR A 74 4.48 -1.36 11.80
N PHE A 75 4.18 -0.87 10.60
CA PHE A 75 4.58 0.46 10.16
C PHE A 75 4.07 1.56 11.10
N LEU A 76 2.78 1.58 11.46
CA LEU A 76 2.24 2.58 12.39
C LEU A 76 2.95 2.58 13.75
N ARG A 77 3.31 1.40 14.28
CA ARG A 77 4.10 1.28 15.53
C ARG A 77 5.53 1.82 15.38
N GLN A 78 6.16 1.60 14.23
CA GLN A 78 7.51 2.09 13.97
C GLN A 78 7.57 3.62 13.84
N PHE A 79 6.48 4.24 13.40
CA PHE A 79 6.36 5.68 13.15
C PHE A 79 5.37 6.34 14.13
N GLU A 80 5.31 5.90 15.39
CA GLU A 80 4.40 6.47 16.41
C GLU A 80 4.57 7.97 16.63
N ARG A 81 5.79 8.49 16.40
CA ARG A 81 6.07 9.94 16.47
C ARG A 81 5.28 10.74 15.44
N ASP A 82 4.89 10.12 14.33
CA ASP A 82 4.09 10.71 13.26
C ASP A 82 2.57 10.52 13.48
N ALA A 83 2.13 9.85 14.55
CA ALA A 83 0.71 9.53 14.79
C ALA A 83 -0.21 10.77 14.88
N GLY A 84 0.36 11.94 15.18
CA GLY A 84 -0.35 13.22 15.18
C GLY A 84 -0.69 13.76 13.79
N ARG A 85 -0.13 13.18 12.72
CA ARG A 85 -0.39 13.58 11.33
C ARG A 85 -1.70 12.99 10.85
N GLU A 86 -2.47 13.78 10.09
CA GLU A 86 -3.78 13.34 9.59
C GLU A 86 -3.65 12.16 8.63
N SER A 87 -2.58 12.13 7.83
CA SER A 87 -2.28 11.02 6.95
C SER A 87 -2.09 9.68 7.66
N TYR A 88 -1.45 9.69 8.84
CA TYR A 88 -1.23 8.49 9.65
C TYR A 88 -2.52 8.04 10.36
N ARG A 89 -3.32 8.98 10.87
CA ARG A 89 -4.66 8.68 11.42
C ARG A 89 -5.58 8.08 10.37
N ALA A 90 -5.65 8.69 9.20
CA ALA A 90 -6.47 8.20 8.08
C ALA A 90 -5.99 6.81 7.61
N PHE A 91 -4.68 6.55 7.63
CA PHE A 91 -4.16 5.22 7.32
C PHE A 91 -4.51 4.17 8.38
N ALA A 92 -4.50 4.52 9.67
CA ALA A 92 -4.98 3.63 10.72
C ALA A 92 -6.45 3.23 10.50
N ALA A 93 -7.30 4.21 10.17
CA ALA A 93 -8.70 3.97 9.86
C ALA A 93 -8.90 3.11 8.59
N LEU A 94 -8.06 3.32 7.55
CA LEU A 94 -8.05 2.47 6.36
C LEU A 94 -7.73 1.00 6.73
N LEU A 95 -6.73 0.77 7.59
CA LEU A 95 -6.39 -0.57 8.08
C LEU A 95 -7.53 -1.22 8.87
N ASP A 96 -8.22 -0.46 9.73
CA ASP A 96 -9.38 -0.95 10.48
C ASP A 96 -10.49 -1.43 9.53
N ARG A 97 -10.82 -0.61 8.52
CA ARG A 97 -11.85 -0.94 7.53
C ARG A 97 -11.45 -2.14 6.68
N TYR A 98 -10.21 -2.17 6.17
CA TYR A 98 -9.69 -3.28 5.40
C TYR A 98 -9.73 -4.59 6.19
N GLN A 99 -9.31 -4.59 7.46
CA GLN A 99 -9.37 -5.79 8.30
C GLN A 99 -10.81 -6.21 8.61
N ALA A 100 -11.74 -5.26 8.75
CA ALA A 100 -13.16 -5.57 8.90
C ALA A 100 -13.72 -6.27 7.65
N LEU A 101 -13.36 -5.79 6.45
CA LEU A 101 -13.69 -6.44 5.20
C LEU A 101 -13.13 -7.88 5.14
N LEU A 102 -11.85 -8.07 5.48
CA LEU A 102 -11.25 -9.41 5.47
C LEU A 102 -11.94 -10.39 6.42
N ARG A 103 -12.41 -9.92 7.59
CA ARG A 103 -13.20 -10.77 8.51
C ARG A 103 -14.53 -11.19 7.90
N GLN A 104 -15.22 -10.28 7.20
CA GLN A 104 -16.46 -10.61 6.50
C GLN A 104 -16.21 -11.62 5.37
N VAL A 105 -15.13 -11.44 4.62
CA VAL A 105 -14.71 -12.37 3.55
C VAL A 105 -14.37 -13.75 4.12
N ASP A 106 -13.58 -13.81 5.20
CA ASP A 106 -13.18 -15.06 5.83
C ASP A 106 -14.37 -15.84 6.40
N ALA A 107 -15.35 -15.12 6.94
CA ALA A 107 -16.61 -15.71 7.38
C ALA A 107 -17.47 -16.18 6.20
N ALA A 108 -17.63 -15.36 5.16
CA ALA A 108 -18.50 -15.68 4.03
C ALA A 108 -17.94 -16.77 3.11
N ARG A 109 -16.61 -16.92 3.00
CA ARG A 109 -15.99 -17.89 2.08
C ARG A 109 -16.28 -19.35 2.41
N VAL A 110 -16.74 -19.66 3.61
CA VAL A 110 -17.04 -21.04 4.04
C VAL A 110 -18.39 -21.54 3.49
N SER A 111 -19.22 -20.65 2.95
CA SER A 111 -20.58 -20.91 2.52
C SER A 111 -20.87 -20.19 1.20
N GLU A 112 -21.30 -20.94 0.18
CA GLU A 112 -21.58 -20.35 -1.13
C GLU A 112 -22.73 -19.34 -1.09
N ALA A 113 -23.72 -19.56 -0.21
CA ALA A 113 -24.84 -18.64 -0.01
C ALA A 113 -24.37 -17.32 0.60
N ASP A 114 -23.54 -17.37 1.64
CA ASP A 114 -23.02 -16.19 2.31
C ASP A 114 -22.05 -15.41 1.41
N TRP A 115 -21.21 -16.12 0.65
CA TRP A 115 -20.37 -15.51 -0.37
C TRP A 115 -21.21 -14.78 -1.42
N ARG A 116 -22.25 -15.43 -1.97
CA ARG A 116 -23.16 -14.80 -2.93
C ARG A 116 -23.83 -13.55 -2.37
N ALA A 117 -24.20 -13.56 -1.09
CA ALA A 117 -24.78 -12.40 -0.41
C ALA A 117 -23.77 -11.25 -0.21
N LEU A 118 -22.50 -11.56 0.03
CA LEU A 118 -21.43 -10.56 0.23
C LEU A 118 -20.97 -9.90 -1.08
N ARG A 119 -20.96 -10.64 -2.21
CA ARG A 119 -20.41 -10.18 -3.50
C ARG A 119 -20.89 -8.77 -3.92
N PRO A 120 -22.18 -8.41 -3.87
CA PRO A 120 -22.63 -7.07 -4.26
C PRO A 120 -22.03 -5.95 -3.39
N ALA A 121 -21.76 -6.23 -2.11
CA ALA A 121 -21.20 -5.25 -1.18
C ALA A 121 -19.68 -5.03 -1.40
N LEU A 122 -18.97 -6.00 -1.98
CA LEU A 122 -17.52 -5.88 -2.21
C LEU A 122 -17.16 -4.71 -3.13
N ALA A 123 -17.93 -4.48 -4.19
CA ALA A 123 -17.70 -3.34 -5.10
C ALA A 123 -17.92 -1.99 -4.40
N GLN A 124 -18.85 -1.93 -3.44
CA GLN A 124 -19.07 -0.73 -2.62
C GLN A 124 -17.90 -0.51 -1.65
N GLU A 125 -17.44 -1.56 -0.99
CA GLU A 125 -16.28 -1.49 -0.09
C GLU A 125 -14.99 -1.14 -0.84
N GLN A 126 -14.79 -1.66 -2.04
CA GLN A 126 -13.66 -1.30 -2.92
C GLN A 126 -13.63 0.21 -3.20
N ARG A 127 -14.75 0.78 -3.65
CA ARG A 127 -14.85 2.22 -3.90
C ARG A 127 -14.55 3.05 -2.66
N ALA A 128 -15.14 2.66 -1.52
CA ALA A 128 -14.95 3.40 -0.28
C ALA A 128 -13.50 3.34 0.25
N LEU A 129 -12.83 2.19 0.13
CA LEU A 129 -11.41 2.05 0.46
C LEU A 129 -10.52 2.87 -0.49
N ALA A 130 -10.84 2.90 -1.79
CA ALA A 130 -10.12 3.71 -2.78
C ALA A 130 -10.28 5.23 -2.51
N GLU A 131 -11.48 5.68 -2.14
CA GLU A 131 -11.74 7.07 -1.73
C GLU A 131 -10.94 7.47 -0.48
N GLN A 132 -10.88 6.57 0.51
CA GLN A 132 -10.06 6.76 1.72
C GLN A 132 -8.56 6.82 1.37
N ALA A 133 -8.08 5.95 0.48
CA ALA A 133 -6.70 5.99 0.00
C ALA A 133 -6.36 7.31 -0.71
N ALA A 134 -7.27 7.82 -1.55
CA ALA A 134 -7.10 9.11 -2.19
C ALA A 134 -7.07 10.27 -1.16
N ALA A 135 -7.89 10.20 -0.11
CA ALA A 135 -7.87 11.17 0.99
C ALA A 135 -6.52 11.18 1.72
N ILE A 136 -5.95 10.02 2.03
CA ILE A 136 -4.61 9.91 2.63
C ILE A 136 -3.56 10.61 1.74
N GLY A 137 -3.62 10.41 0.43
CA GLY A 137 -2.75 11.10 -0.52
C GLY A 137 -2.85 12.63 -0.43
N ARG A 138 -4.07 13.17 -0.32
CA ARG A 138 -4.31 14.61 -0.16
C ARG A 138 -3.78 15.14 1.17
N HIS A 139 -4.04 14.46 2.29
CA HIS A 139 -3.53 14.85 3.61
C HIS A 139 -2.00 14.95 3.60
N ARG A 140 -1.34 14.01 2.94
CA ARG A 140 0.13 14.01 2.85
C ARG A 140 0.69 15.15 2.02
N GLU A 141 0.05 15.44 0.89
CA GLU A 141 0.44 16.58 0.07
C GLU A 141 0.26 17.90 0.84
N GLN A 142 -0.81 18.02 1.63
CA GLN A 142 -1.02 19.18 2.52
C GLN A 142 0.07 19.27 3.60
N GLU A 143 0.37 18.16 4.29
CA GLU A 143 1.41 18.11 5.33
C GLU A 143 2.81 18.45 4.77
N ARG A 144 3.14 17.99 3.56
CA ARG A 144 4.42 18.31 2.89
C ARG A 144 4.57 19.80 2.55
N ARG A 145 3.47 20.50 2.28
CA ARG A 145 3.48 21.95 1.99
C ARG A 145 3.63 22.81 3.24
N GLN A 146 3.42 22.24 4.42
CA GLN A 146 3.50 22.92 5.72
C GLN A 146 4.87 22.77 6.39
N GLN A 147 5.77 21.97 5.80
CA GLN A 147 7.15 21.74 6.24
C GLN A 147 8.11 22.59 5.41
#